data_AF-A0A5J5TT96-F1
#
_entry.id   AF-A0A5J5TT96-F1
#
_cell.length_a   1.000
_cell.length_b   1.000
_cell.length_c   1.000
_cell.angle_alpha   90.00
_cell.angle_beta   90.00
_cell.angle_gamma   90.00
#
_symmetry.space_group_name_H-M   'P 1'
#
loop_
_entity.id
_entity.type
_entity.pdbx_description
1 polymer ?
#
loop_
_entity_poly.entity_id
_entity_poly.type
_entity_poly.pdbx_seq_one_letter_code
_entity_poly.pdbx_strand_id
1 'polypeptide(L)'
;MVIGICRSFRDRALDRCYHCFSCLSDPARRSSLVLKVTLVMLHLVYVGILFLFDSDLIDKTKKEPWYTALYLLLFFAALVQYFITSGSSPGYVLDAMRVVNETNVICKKSSMAKQRQTASSKNGSLPVEGCQSGRNFQGTDSTSWTKLVMDMYPPGTSVRSCICSYCNVEQPPRAKHCYDCDKCVLHFDHHCVWLGTCIGQGNHCKFWWYICEESALCLWTGILYITYLKANTSRAWWNDAIAILLLIPLSIFIVFLLLLLFFHSYLILTNQTTYELVRRRRIPYLRGIPERVYPFSKGVCHNLYDFCCGGSNIYSLEPLPSAQELEEKSRPYTCLDVLTCRCC
;
A
#
# COMPACT_ATOMS: atom_id res chain seq x y z
N MET A 1 -29.72 -38.36 25.31
CA MET A 1 -30.18 -38.46 23.90
C MET A 1 -30.55 -37.10 23.29
N VAL A 2 -31.23 -36.20 24.02
CA VAL A 2 -31.66 -34.87 23.51
C VAL A 2 -30.49 -33.89 23.21
N ILE A 3 -29.40 -33.95 23.98
CA ILE A 3 -28.21 -33.06 23.79
C ILE A 3 -27.43 -33.38 22.49
N GLY A 4 -27.47 -34.63 22.01
CA GLY A 4 -26.81 -35.05 20.77
C GLY A 4 -27.55 -34.56 19.51
N ILE A 5 -28.88 -34.45 19.58
CA ILE A 5 -29.72 -34.00 18.46
C ILE A 5 -29.57 -32.48 18.26
N CYS A 6 -29.49 -31.70 19.33
CA CYS A 6 -29.22 -30.25 19.25
C CYS A 6 -27.83 -29.92 18.69
N ARG A 7 -26.78 -30.71 19.05
CA ARG A 7 -25.45 -30.57 18.43
C ARG A 7 -25.51 -30.88 16.93
N SER A 8 -26.14 -31.99 16.55
CA SER A 8 -26.24 -32.40 15.14
C SER A 8 -27.05 -31.43 14.27
N PHE A 9 -28.07 -30.75 14.83
CA PHE A 9 -28.83 -29.72 14.11
C PHE A 9 -28.05 -28.41 13.98
N ARG A 10 -27.32 -28.01 15.02
CA ARG A 10 -26.43 -26.84 15.01
C ARG A 10 -25.27 -27.04 14.02
N ASP A 11 -24.67 -28.21 14.01
CA ASP A 11 -23.54 -28.53 13.12
C ASP A 11 -24.02 -28.61 11.65
N ARG A 12 -25.23 -29.14 11.39
CA ARG A 12 -25.84 -29.08 10.04
C ARG A 12 -26.26 -27.69 9.59
N ALA A 13 -26.70 -26.83 10.52
CA ALA A 13 -27.04 -25.44 10.21
C ALA A 13 -25.77 -24.61 9.94
N LEU A 14 -24.71 -24.86 10.69
CA LEU A 14 -23.39 -24.27 10.48
C LEU A 14 -22.79 -24.73 9.14
N ASP A 15 -22.81 -26.02 8.81
CA ASP A 15 -22.34 -26.54 7.51
C ASP A 15 -23.10 -25.95 6.32
N ARG A 16 -24.41 -25.73 6.46
CA ARG A 16 -25.24 -25.11 5.41
C ARG A 16 -24.95 -23.61 5.27
N CYS A 17 -24.58 -22.93 6.36
CA CYS A 17 -24.14 -21.54 6.35
C CYS A 17 -22.72 -21.39 5.75
N TYR A 18 -21.81 -22.33 6.04
CA TYR A 18 -20.47 -22.40 5.44
C TYR A 18 -20.50 -22.70 3.94
N HIS A 19 -21.50 -23.45 3.47
CA HIS A 19 -21.71 -23.66 2.03
C HIS A 19 -22.28 -22.43 1.30
N CYS A 20 -23.08 -21.59 1.97
CA CYS A 20 -23.58 -20.32 1.41
C CYS A 20 -22.55 -19.18 1.48
N PHE A 21 -21.64 -19.22 2.45
CA PHE A 21 -20.61 -18.20 2.68
C PHE A 21 -19.24 -18.85 2.85
N SER A 22 -18.67 -19.31 1.74
CA SER A 22 -17.34 -19.93 1.68
C SER A 22 -16.19 -19.03 2.19
N CYS A 23 -16.45 -17.74 2.41
CA CYS A 23 -15.55 -16.79 3.07
C CYS A 23 -15.43 -16.96 4.60
N LEU A 24 -16.38 -17.63 5.27
CA LEU A 24 -16.39 -17.81 6.73
C LEU A 24 -15.63 -19.05 7.22
N SER A 25 -15.21 -19.92 6.29
CA SER A 25 -14.51 -21.18 6.55
C SER A 25 -13.02 -21.01 6.87
N ASP A 26 -12.40 -19.94 6.37
CA ASP A 26 -10.98 -19.64 6.58
C ASP A 26 -10.80 -18.74 7.82
N PRO A 27 -10.09 -19.19 8.87
CA PRO A 27 -9.86 -18.41 10.09
C PRO A 27 -9.26 -17.02 9.83
N ALA A 28 -8.37 -16.89 8.83
CA ALA A 28 -7.75 -15.62 8.48
C ALA A 28 -8.76 -14.65 7.84
N ARG A 29 -9.60 -15.17 6.93
CA ARG A 29 -10.68 -14.37 6.31
C ARG A 29 -11.77 -13.98 7.30
N ARG A 30 -12.13 -14.89 8.21
CA ARG A 30 -13.09 -14.62 9.29
C ARG A 30 -12.58 -13.51 10.20
N SER A 31 -11.30 -13.55 10.59
CA SER A 31 -10.65 -12.52 11.40
C SER A 31 -10.66 -11.16 10.68
N SER A 32 -10.32 -11.15 9.38
CA SER A 32 -10.36 -9.94 8.55
C SER A 32 -11.77 -9.34 8.45
N LEU A 33 -12.80 -10.16 8.24
CA LEU A 33 -14.19 -9.69 8.18
C LEU A 33 -14.65 -9.10 9.52
N VAL A 34 -14.35 -9.78 10.63
CA VAL A 34 -14.69 -9.30 11.98
C VAL A 34 -14.01 -7.97 12.26
N LEU A 35 -12.75 -7.81 11.85
CA LEU A 35 -12.02 -6.55 11.99
C LEU A 35 -12.67 -5.42 11.20
N LYS A 36 -13.05 -5.66 9.94
CA LYS A 36 -13.73 -4.68 9.09
C LYS A 36 -15.07 -4.24 9.70
N VAL A 37 -15.88 -5.19 10.16
CA VAL A 37 -17.16 -4.88 10.82
C VAL A 37 -16.92 -4.10 12.10
N THR A 38 -15.93 -4.47 12.91
CA THR A 38 -15.60 -3.79 14.16
C THR A 38 -15.20 -2.33 13.91
N LEU A 39 -14.37 -2.08 12.88
CA LEU A 39 -13.96 -0.73 12.51
C LEU A 39 -15.15 0.13 12.05
N VAL A 40 -16.03 -0.40 11.20
CA VAL A 40 -17.23 0.33 10.77
C VAL A 40 -18.16 0.61 11.96
N MET A 41 -18.35 -0.35 12.86
CA MET A 41 -19.18 -0.13 14.05
C MET A 41 -18.56 0.91 14.98
N LEU A 42 -17.24 0.92 15.16
CA LEU A 42 -16.54 1.93 15.95
C LEU A 42 -16.81 3.34 15.40
N HIS A 43 -16.68 3.52 14.09
CA HIS A 43 -16.98 4.76 13.38
C HIS A 43 -18.42 5.22 13.61
N LEU A 44 -19.39 4.30 13.42
CA LEU A 44 -20.81 4.59 13.63
C LEU A 44 -21.13 4.95 15.08
N VAL A 45 -20.46 4.33 16.06
CA VAL A 45 -20.63 4.69 17.48
C VAL A 45 -20.13 6.10 17.74
N TYR A 46 -18.91 6.45 17.32
CA TYR A 46 -18.35 7.78 17.55
C TYR A 46 -19.18 8.90 16.94
N VAL A 47 -19.64 8.70 15.69
CA VAL A 47 -20.50 9.66 14.99
C VAL A 47 -21.91 9.66 15.54
N GLY A 48 -22.49 8.48 15.77
CA GLY A 48 -23.86 8.32 16.24
C GLY A 48 -24.10 8.97 17.59
N ILE A 49 -23.17 8.82 18.54
CA ILE A 49 -23.26 9.45 19.87
C ILE A 49 -23.31 10.98 19.76
N LEU A 50 -22.54 11.59 18.87
CA LEU A 50 -22.60 13.04 18.63
C LEU A 50 -24.00 13.46 18.17
N PHE A 51 -24.55 12.80 17.15
CA PHE A 51 -25.89 13.15 16.65
C PHE A 51 -27.04 12.73 17.57
N LEU A 52 -26.83 11.80 18.51
CA LEU A 52 -27.85 11.40 19.48
C LEU A 52 -27.93 12.37 20.67
N PHE A 53 -26.79 12.90 21.14
CA PHE A 53 -26.74 13.69 22.37
C PHE A 53 -26.53 15.20 22.14
N ASP A 54 -25.98 15.60 21.00
CA ASP A 54 -25.68 17.00 20.70
C ASP A 54 -26.85 17.66 19.95
N SER A 55 -27.83 18.16 20.73
CA SER A 55 -28.96 18.92 20.17
C SER A 55 -28.52 20.24 19.53
N ASP A 56 -27.42 20.83 20.01
CA ASP A 56 -26.86 22.06 19.46
C ASP A 56 -26.23 21.78 18.08
N LEU A 57 -25.57 20.64 17.92
CA LEU A 57 -25.10 20.16 16.62
C LEU A 57 -26.26 19.92 15.65
N ILE A 58 -27.37 19.31 16.10
CA ILE A 58 -28.56 19.12 15.24
C ILE A 58 -29.13 20.46 14.77
N ASP A 59 -29.27 21.43 15.69
CA ASP A 59 -29.74 22.77 15.34
C ASP A 59 -28.76 23.47 14.37
N LYS A 60 -27.46 23.33 14.61
CA LYS A 60 -26.42 23.84 13.72
C LYS A 60 -26.46 23.16 12.36
N THR A 61 -26.73 21.85 12.27
CA THR A 61 -26.93 21.14 11.00
C THR A 61 -28.10 21.72 10.21
N LYS A 62 -29.17 22.16 10.87
CA LYS A 62 -30.31 22.81 10.20
C LYS A 62 -29.95 24.21 9.68
N LYS A 63 -29.16 24.97 10.44
CA LYS A 63 -28.74 26.34 10.09
C LYS A 63 -27.62 26.38 9.05
N GLU A 64 -26.64 25.50 9.19
CA GLU A 64 -25.42 25.43 8.39
C GLU A 64 -25.21 24.00 7.86
N PRO A 65 -26.07 23.50 6.96
CA PRO A 65 -26.05 22.11 6.53
C PRO A 65 -24.76 21.72 5.82
N TRP A 66 -24.06 22.67 5.20
CA TRP A 66 -22.82 22.44 4.47
C TRP A 66 -21.70 21.89 5.38
N TYR A 67 -21.61 22.34 6.63
CA TYR A 67 -20.56 21.93 7.56
C TYR A 67 -20.73 20.45 7.94
N THR A 68 -21.96 20.08 8.32
CA THR A 68 -22.30 18.69 8.62
C THR A 68 -22.21 17.80 7.38
N ALA A 69 -22.62 18.30 6.22
CA ALA A 69 -22.51 17.57 4.96
C ALA A 69 -21.04 17.27 4.61
N LEU A 70 -20.12 18.23 4.80
CA LEU A 70 -18.70 18.02 4.55
C LEU A 70 -18.08 17.00 5.52
N TYR A 71 -18.47 17.06 6.80
CA TYR A 71 -18.06 16.06 7.80
C TYR A 71 -18.54 14.65 7.43
N LEU A 72 -19.82 14.51 7.05
CA LEU A 72 -20.37 13.22 6.62
C LEU A 72 -19.74 12.74 5.31
N LEU A 73 -19.44 13.65 4.37
CA LEU A 73 -18.71 13.32 3.15
C LEU A 73 -17.32 12.75 3.48
N LEU A 74 -16.58 13.38 4.39
CA LEU A 74 -15.29 12.88 4.86
C LEU A 74 -15.43 11.52 5.54
N PHE A 75 -16.47 11.33 6.36
CA PHE A 75 -16.77 10.04 6.99
C PHE A 75 -17.00 8.93 5.95
N PHE A 76 -17.84 9.19 4.94
CA PHE A 76 -18.09 8.22 3.87
C PHE A 76 -16.85 8.00 3.02
N ALA A 77 -16.09 9.05 2.71
CA ALA A 77 -14.83 8.95 1.97
C ALA A 77 -13.83 8.06 2.71
N ALA A 78 -13.61 8.28 4.00
CA ALA A 78 -12.68 7.49 4.83
C ALA A 78 -13.08 6.01 4.86
N LEU A 79 -14.38 5.70 5.02
CA LEU A 79 -14.86 4.32 4.96
C LEU A 79 -14.65 3.68 3.58
N VAL A 80 -14.97 4.41 2.50
CA VAL A 80 -14.75 3.93 1.13
C VAL A 80 -13.26 3.68 0.91
N GLN A 81 -12.40 4.60 1.33
CA GLN A 81 -10.95 4.51 1.21
C GLN A 81 -10.37 3.33 2.01
N TYR A 82 -10.91 3.03 3.19
CA TYR A 82 -10.59 1.82 3.96
C TYR A 82 -10.87 0.54 3.16
N PHE A 83 -12.06 0.43 2.56
CA PHE A 83 -12.42 -0.74 1.77
C PHE A 83 -11.62 -0.84 0.47
N ILE A 84 -11.39 0.28 -0.22
CA ILE A 84 -10.53 0.34 -1.40
C ILE A 84 -9.11 -0.11 -1.05
N THR A 85 -8.53 0.40 0.02
CA THR A 85 -7.16 0.08 0.44
C THR A 85 -7.06 -1.38 0.86
N SER A 86 -7.94 -1.85 1.75
CA SER A 86 -7.94 -3.24 2.24
C SER A 86 -8.24 -4.28 1.16
N GLY A 87 -9.02 -3.93 0.14
CA GLY A 87 -9.34 -4.79 -1.00
C GLY A 87 -8.32 -4.72 -2.14
N SER A 88 -7.45 -3.72 -2.16
CA SER A 88 -6.48 -3.54 -3.23
C SER A 88 -5.30 -4.51 -3.12
N SER A 89 -4.82 -4.98 -4.28
CA SER A 89 -3.61 -5.81 -4.34
C SER A 89 -2.38 -4.97 -3.95
N PRO A 90 -1.50 -5.48 -3.06
CA PRO A 90 -0.24 -4.81 -2.74
C PRO A 90 0.78 -4.88 -3.88
N GLY A 91 0.51 -5.64 -4.95
CA GLY A 91 1.45 -5.93 -6.02
C GLY A 91 2.31 -7.14 -5.70
N TYR A 92 1.85 -8.34 -6.07
CA TYR A 92 2.61 -9.56 -5.84
C TYR A 92 3.63 -9.83 -6.95
N VAL A 93 4.77 -10.40 -6.58
CA VAL A 93 5.85 -10.75 -7.52
C VAL A 93 5.37 -11.74 -8.59
N LEU A 94 4.54 -12.72 -8.21
CA LEU A 94 4.01 -13.70 -9.15
C LEU A 94 3.10 -13.07 -10.21
N ASP A 95 2.33 -12.04 -9.85
CA ASP A 95 1.48 -11.32 -10.79
C ASP A 95 2.34 -10.52 -11.78
N ALA A 96 3.40 -9.86 -11.29
CA ALA A 96 4.37 -9.16 -12.11
C ALA A 96 5.07 -10.09 -13.11
N MET A 97 5.52 -11.25 -12.63
CA MET A 97 6.14 -12.29 -13.45
C MET A 97 5.20 -12.78 -14.56
N ARG A 98 3.90 -12.97 -14.24
CA ARG A 98 2.90 -13.34 -15.24
C ARG A 98 2.77 -12.27 -16.33
N VAL A 99 2.61 -11.00 -15.94
CA VAL A 99 2.47 -9.87 -16.88
C VAL A 99 3.70 -9.73 -17.78
N VAL A 100 4.90 -9.87 -17.23
CA VAL A 100 6.15 -9.86 -18.01
C VAL A 100 6.18 -11.00 -19.02
N ASN A 101 5.83 -12.22 -18.60
CA ASN A 101 5.82 -13.38 -19.49
C ASN A 101 4.79 -13.23 -20.63
N GLU A 102 3.58 -12.75 -20.32
CA GLU A 102 2.54 -12.48 -21.32
C GLU A 102 2.99 -11.42 -22.33
N THR A 103 3.59 -10.33 -21.85
CA THR A 103 4.11 -9.25 -22.71
C THR A 103 5.20 -9.75 -23.66
N ASN A 104 6.09 -10.61 -23.17
CA ASN A 104 7.13 -11.23 -23.99
C ASN A 104 6.58 -12.18 -25.05
N VAL A 105 5.56 -12.97 -24.71
CA VAL A 105 4.89 -13.85 -25.69
C VAL A 105 4.23 -13.02 -26.80
N ILE A 106 3.57 -11.92 -26.45
CA ILE A 106 2.96 -10.99 -27.41
C ILE A 106 4.04 -10.38 -28.32
N CYS A 107 5.15 -9.89 -27.74
CA CYS A 107 6.26 -9.32 -28.49
C CYS A 107 6.92 -10.34 -29.45
N LYS A 108 7.07 -11.60 -29.01
CA LYS A 108 7.59 -12.67 -29.87
C LYS A 108 6.64 -13.01 -31.01
N LYS A 109 5.32 -13.00 -30.77
CA LYS A 109 4.31 -13.22 -31.83
C LYS A 109 4.30 -12.07 -32.83
N SER A 110 4.38 -10.82 -32.38
CA SER A 110 4.40 -9.65 -33.27
C SER A 110 5.67 -9.57 -34.10
N SER A 111 6.85 -9.89 -33.53
CA SER A 111 8.10 -9.94 -34.28
C SER A 111 8.10 -11.05 -35.33
N MET A 112 7.60 -12.25 -35.01
CA MET A 112 7.43 -13.33 -35.98
C MET A 112 6.42 -12.99 -37.10
N ALA A 113 5.33 -12.28 -36.78
CA ALA A 113 4.37 -11.79 -37.76
C ALA A 113 4.98 -10.72 -38.69
N LYS A 114 5.76 -9.78 -38.14
CA LYS A 114 6.47 -8.75 -38.90
C LYS A 114 7.56 -9.33 -39.80
N GLN A 115 8.25 -10.38 -39.35
CA GLN A 115 9.25 -11.10 -40.15
C GLN A 115 8.61 -11.92 -41.30
N ARG A 116 7.40 -12.45 -41.11
CA ARG A 116 6.63 -13.09 -42.20
C ARG A 116 6.15 -12.08 -43.24
N GLN A 117 5.81 -10.85 -42.84
CA GLN A 117 5.41 -9.79 -43.76
C GLN A 117 6.60 -9.21 -44.56
N THR A 118 7.78 -9.05 -43.94
CA THR A 118 8.98 -8.58 -44.67
C THR A 118 9.57 -9.63 -45.60
N ALA A 119 9.36 -10.92 -45.35
CA ALA A 119 9.72 -11.99 -46.29
C ALA A 119 8.84 -12.00 -47.57
N SER A 120 7.70 -11.30 -47.57
CA SER A 120 6.78 -11.21 -48.71
C SER A 120 6.91 -9.92 -49.53
N SER A 121 7.70 -8.93 -49.08
CA SER A 121 7.84 -7.64 -49.76
C SER A 121 9.30 -7.30 -50.01
N LYS A 122 9.86 -7.80 -51.11
CA LYS A 122 11.04 -7.20 -51.73
C LYS A 122 10.63 -5.86 -52.35
N ASN A 123 11.01 -4.74 -51.73
CA ASN A 123 11.65 -3.57 -52.35
C ASN A 123 11.79 -2.39 -51.37
N GLY A 124 13.03 -1.94 -51.16
CA GLY A 124 13.40 -0.52 -50.97
C GLY A 124 13.32 0.15 -49.57
N SER A 125 14.51 0.42 -49.01
CA SER A 125 14.92 1.53 -48.08
C SER A 125 14.57 1.54 -46.58
N LEU A 126 15.60 1.87 -45.78
CA LEU A 126 15.75 2.09 -44.32
C LEU A 126 15.55 3.59 -43.95
N PRO A 127 15.61 4.03 -42.65
CA PRO A 127 15.44 3.33 -41.36
C PRO A 127 14.51 4.08 -40.36
N VAL A 128 14.01 3.41 -39.31
CA VAL A 128 13.69 4.06 -38.00
C VAL A 128 14.02 3.09 -36.86
N GLU A 129 14.74 3.62 -35.88
CA GLU A 129 15.25 2.98 -34.65
C GLU A 129 14.15 2.45 -33.73
N GLY A 130 14.51 1.46 -32.89
CA GLY A 130 13.78 1.16 -31.65
C GLY A 130 13.53 -0.31 -31.34
N CYS A 131 14.61 -1.09 -31.12
CA CYS A 131 14.72 -2.15 -30.10
C CYS A 131 16.05 -2.88 -30.34
N GLN A 132 17.16 -2.31 -29.85
CA GLN A 132 18.40 -3.08 -29.77
C GLN A 132 18.27 -4.08 -28.61
N SER A 133 17.90 -5.31 -28.92
CA SER A 133 18.28 -6.46 -28.10
C SER A 133 19.03 -7.42 -29.01
N GLY A 134 20.36 -7.37 -28.93
CA GLY A 134 21.25 -8.13 -29.78
C GLY A 134 22.59 -8.36 -29.13
N ARG A 135 22.65 -9.31 -28.19
CA ARG A 135 23.81 -10.21 -28.06
C ARG A 135 23.28 -11.63 -27.85
N ASN A 136 23.51 -12.46 -28.87
CA ASN A 136 23.30 -13.89 -28.82
C ASN A 136 24.23 -14.49 -27.77
N PHE A 137 23.66 -14.98 -26.67
CA PHE A 137 24.30 -15.97 -25.82
C PHE A 137 23.37 -17.19 -25.77
N GLN A 138 23.84 -18.26 -26.40
CA GLN A 138 23.19 -19.54 -26.48
C GLN A 138 23.59 -20.31 -25.21
N GLY A 139 22.68 -20.45 -24.25
CA GLY A 139 22.93 -21.21 -23.02
C GLY A 139 21.85 -21.06 -21.95
N THR A 140 21.15 -22.17 -21.67
CA THR A 140 20.17 -22.42 -20.57
C THR A 140 18.87 -21.62 -20.58
N ASP A 141 17.75 -22.32 -20.46
CA ASP A 141 16.36 -21.82 -20.36
C ASP A 141 16.14 -20.93 -19.12
N SER A 142 16.79 -19.78 -19.05
CA SER A 142 16.44 -18.74 -18.08
C SER A 142 15.11 -18.12 -18.51
N THR A 143 14.12 -18.11 -17.60
CA THR A 143 12.86 -17.44 -17.87
C THR A 143 13.13 -15.95 -18.14
N SER A 144 12.33 -15.30 -19.00
CA SER A 144 12.50 -13.86 -19.26
C SER A 144 12.44 -13.02 -17.98
N TRP A 145 11.73 -13.52 -16.96
CA TRP A 145 11.68 -12.95 -15.63
C TRP A 145 13.02 -13.04 -14.90
N THR A 146 13.64 -14.22 -14.85
CA THR A 146 14.95 -14.42 -14.23
C THR A 146 15.98 -13.44 -14.80
N LYS A 147 16.03 -13.29 -16.13
CA LYS A 147 16.95 -12.33 -16.77
C LYS A 147 16.66 -10.89 -16.35
N LEU A 148 15.40 -10.46 -16.44
CA LEU A 148 14.97 -9.12 -16.02
C LEU A 148 15.36 -8.83 -14.56
N VAL A 149 15.15 -9.79 -13.66
CA VAL A 149 15.49 -9.65 -12.24
C VAL A 149 16.99 -9.55 -12.04
N MET A 150 17.79 -10.41 -12.67
CA MET A 150 19.24 -10.36 -12.51
C MET A 150 19.87 -9.07 -13.06
N ASP A 151 19.32 -8.52 -14.15
CA ASP A 151 19.78 -7.24 -14.72
C ASP A 151 19.54 -6.03 -13.78
N MET A 152 18.69 -6.18 -12.76
CA MET A 152 18.45 -5.15 -11.73
C MET A 152 19.43 -5.19 -10.56
N TYR A 153 20.29 -6.21 -10.48
CA TYR A 153 21.32 -6.36 -9.45
C TYR A 153 22.72 -6.09 -10.01
N PRO A 154 23.70 -5.70 -9.16
CA PRO A 154 25.08 -5.56 -9.58
C PRO A 154 25.62 -6.85 -10.23
N PRO A 155 26.47 -6.74 -11.27
CA PRO A 155 27.13 -7.90 -11.87
C PRO A 155 27.86 -8.75 -10.83
N GLY A 156 27.74 -10.07 -10.95
CA GLY A 156 28.34 -11.02 -9.98
C GLY A 156 27.46 -11.34 -8.77
N THR A 157 26.28 -10.73 -8.65
CA THR A 157 25.27 -11.14 -7.65
C THR A 157 24.84 -12.59 -7.90
N SER A 158 24.85 -13.42 -6.86
CA SER A 158 24.42 -14.81 -6.98
C SER A 158 22.91 -14.89 -7.17
N VAL A 159 22.45 -15.64 -8.17
CA VAL A 159 21.01 -15.92 -8.40
C VAL A 159 20.34 -16.42 -7.12
N ARG A 160 21.03 -17.28 -6.37
CA ARG A 160 20.52 -17.87 -5.13
C ARG A 160 20.22 -16.83 -4.04
N SER A 161 20.89 -15.68 -4.03
CA SER A 161 20.62 -14.63 -3.04
C SER A 161 19.34 -13.85 -3.30
N CYS A 162 18.79 -13.92 -4.52
CA CYS A 162 17.57 -13.22 -4.91
C CYS A 162 16.35 -14.15 -4.94
N ILE A 163 16.52 -15.46 -4.73
CA ILE A 163 15.40 -16.42 -4.73
C ILE A 163 14.73 -16.45 -3.36
N CYS A 164 13.41 -16.32 -3.34
CA CYS A 164 12.62 -16.62 -2.15
C CYS A 164 12.56 -18.12 -1.91
N SER A 165 13.01 -18.59 -0.74
CA SER A 165 12.96 -20.02 -0.37
C SER A 165 11.55 -20.59 -0.22
N TYR A 166 10.55 -19.74 0.03
CA TYR A 166 9.16 -20.16 0.24
C TYR A 166 8.37 -20.20 -1.07
N CYS A 167 8.44 -19.11 -1.84
CA CYS A 167 7.69 -18.99 -3.10
C CYS A 167 8.45 -19.57 -4.31
N ASN A 168 9.74 -19.89 -4.16
CA ASN A 168 10.63 -20.34 -5.23
C ASN A 168 10.60 -19.44 -6.48
N VAL A 169 10.61 -18.13 -6.25
CA VAL A 169 10.61 -17.09 -7.30
C VAL A 169 11.74 -16.09 -7.05
N GLU A 170 12.36 -15.60 -8.12
CA GLU A 170 13.33 -14.51 -8.05
C GLU A 170 12.64 -13.22 -7.64
N GLN A 171 13.09 -12.66 -6.52
CA GLN A 171 12.63 -11.40 -5.97
C GLN A 171 13.37 -10.25 -6.68
N PRO A 172 12.64 -9.29 -7.28
CA PRO A 172 13.26 -8.04 -7.71
C PRO A 172 13.71 -7.23 -6.49
N PRO A 173 14.54 -6.20 -6.68
CA PRO A 173 14.92 -5.30 -5.59
C PRO A 173 13.71 -4.80 -4.81
N ARG A 174 13.89 -4.59 -3.51
CA ARG A 174 12.85 -4.10 -2.57
C ARG A 174 11.63 -5.02 -2.40
N ALA A 175 11.56 -6.17 -3.08
CA ALA A 175 10.53 -7.18 -2.83
C ALA A 175 10.87 -8.07 -1.62
N LYS A 176 9.83 -8.59 -0.97
CA LYS A 176 9.98 -9.48 0.19
C LYS A 176 8.82 -10.44 0.35
N HIS A 177 9.10 -11.63 0.87
CA HIS A 177 8.10 -12.59 1.31
C HIS A 177 7.46 -12.15 2.63
N CYS A 178 6.13 -12.02 2.63
CA CYS A 178 5.34 -11.84 3.83
C CYS A 178 4.79 -13.19 4.27
N TYR A 179 5.10 -13.59 5.50
CA TYR A 179 4.65 -14.86 6.08
C TYR A 179 3.14 -14.91 6.31
N ASP A 180 2.53 -13.78 6.72
CA ASP A 180 1.09 -13.71 6.96
C ASP A 180 0.27 -13.84 5.68
N CYS A 181 0.80 -13.35 4.55
CA CYS A 181 0.17 -13.47 3.23
C CYS A 181 0.65 -14.66 2.41
N ASP A 182 1.70 -15.36 2.86
CA ASP A 182 2.43 -16.43 2.15
C ASP A 182 2.78 -16.08 0.70
N LYS A 183 3.16 -14.82 0.47
CA LYS A 183 3.43 -14.28 -0.88
C LYS A 183 4.57 -13.27 -0.86
N CYS A 184 5.31 -13.25 -1.96
CA CYS A 184 6.27 -12.17 -2.22
C CYS A 184 5.55 -10.91 -2.72
N VAL A 185 5.78 -9.79 -2.04
CA VAL A 185 5.19 -8.48 -2.31
C VAL A 185 6.26 -7.56 -2.88
N LEU A 186 5.94 -6.85 -3.96
CA LEU A 186 6.78 -5.82 -4.57
C LEU A 186 6.84 -4.59 -3.67
N HIS A 187 8.03 -3.98 -3.58
CA HIS A 187 8.26 -2.78 -2.77
C HIS A 187 7.61 -2.91 -1.39
N PHE A 188 7.96 -4.00 -0.68
CA PHE A 188 7.26 -4.39 0.54
C PHE A 188 7.49 -3.38 1.65
N ASP A 189 6.41 -2.82 2.19
CA ASP A 189 6.47 -1.91 3.34
C ASP A 189 6.27 -2.65 4.65
N HIS A 190 5.06 -3.19 4.86
CA HIS A 190 4.71 -3.99 6.02
C HIS A 190 3.45 -4.84 5.76
N HIS A 191 3.16 -5.78 6.66
CA HIS A 191 1.84 -6.40 6.73
C HIS A 191 0.96 -5.60 7.69
N CYS A 192 -0.11 -4.99 7.19
CA CYS A 192 -0.99 -4.16 8.00
C CYS A 192 -2.13 -5.01 8.59
N VAL A 193 -2.06 -5.26 9.90
CA VAL A 193 -3.09 -6.03 10.60
C VAL A 193 -4.45 -5.34 10.50
N TRP A 194 -4.51 -4.01 10.58
CA TRP A 194 -5.74 -3.20 10.53
C TRP A 194 -6.49 -3.30 9.20
N LEU A 195 -5.76 -3.51 8.10
CA LEU A 195 -6.32 -3.68 6.76
C LEU A 195 -6.45 -5.14 6.35
N GLY A 196 -5.80 -6.06 7.08
CA GLY A 196 -5.74 -7.49 6.75
C GLY A 196 -5.04 -7.77 5.42
N THR A 197 -4.10 -6.92 5.01
CA THR A 197 -3.36 -7.04 3.76
C THR A 197 -1.96 -6.43 3.90
N CYS A 198 -1.05 -6.79 2.99
CA CYS A 198 0.24 -6.10 2.91
C CYS A 198 0.07 -4.69 2.36
N ILE A 199 0.99 -3.81 2.76
CA ILE A 199 1.25 -2.54 2.11
C ILE A 199 2.49 -2.72 1.24
N GLY A 200 2.36 -2.42 -0.04
CA GLY A 200 3.42 -2.54 -1.03
C GLY A 200 3.13 -1.67 -2.25
N GLN A 201 3.85 -1.92 -3.34
CA GLN A 201 3.83 -1.07 -4.54
C GLN A 201 2.42 -0.73 -5.06
N GLY A 202 1.49 -1.68 -5.05
CA GLY A 202 0.15 -1.52 -5.63
C GLY A 202 -0.85 -0.72 -4.78
N ASN A 203 -0.56 -0.52 -3.49
CA ASN A 203 -1.51 0.09 -2.55
C ASN A 203 -0.91 1.08 -1.54
N HIS A 204 0.39 1.34 -1.57
CA HIS A 204 1.05 2.25 -0.61
C HIS A 204 0.46 3.67 -0.64
N CYS A 205 0.17 4.21 -1.83
CA CYS A 205 -0.50 5.51 -1.99
C CYS A 205 -1.90 5.53 -1.38
N LYS A 206 -2.69 4.46 -1.62
CA LYS A 206 -4.04 4.32 -1.06
C LYS A 206 -4.00 4.27 0.48
N PHE A 207 -3.01 3.58 1.03
CA PHE A 207 -2.78 3.51 2.47
C PHE A 207 -2.45 4.87 3.08
N TRP A 208 -1.60 5.68 2.44
CA TRP A 208 -1.30 7.03 2.93
C TRP A 208 -2.55 7.93 2.92
N TRP A 209 -3.33 7.91 1.84
CA TRP A 209 -4.60 8.65 1.77
C TRP A 209 -5.61 8.18 2.82
N TYR A 210 -5.70 6.87 3.05
CA TYR A 210 -6.52 6.31 4.14
C TYR A 210 -6.12 6.90 5.50
N ILE A 211 -4.82 6.89 5.84
CA ILE A 211 -4.36 7.46 7.12
C ILE A 211 -4.65 8.97 7.17
N CYS A 212 -4.48 9.69 6.07
CA CYS A 212 -4.72 11.13 5.98
C CYS A 212 -6.19 11.46 6.26
N GLU A 213 -7.12 10.79 5.57
CA GLU A 213 -8.56 10.96 5.74
C GLU A 213 -9.02 10.54 7.14
N GLU A 214 -8.53 9.42 7.65
CA GLU A 214 -8.82 8.92 9.00
C GLU A 214 -8.33 9.91 10.07
N SER A 215 -7.13 10.47 9.90
CA SER A 215 -6.57 11.49 10.80
C SER A 215 -7.44 12.75 10.80
N ALA A 216 -7.86 13.21 9.63
CA ALA A 216 -8.73 14.38 9.49
C ALA A 216 -10.10 14.15 10.12
N LEU A 217 -10.70 12.97 9.90
CA LEU A 217 -11.98 12.58 10.48
C LEU A 217 -11.91 12.49 12.00
N CYS A 218 -10.88 11.85 12.55
CA CYS A 218 -10.68 11.74 14.00
C CYS A 218 -10.46 13.12 14.64
N LEU A 219 -9.66 13.99 14.03
CA LEU A 219 -9.45 15.36 14.50
C LEU A 219 -10.75 16.16 14.52
N TRP A 220 -11.51 16.13 13.42
CA TRP A 220 -12.79 16.84 13.33
C TRP A 220 -13.76 16.30 14.38
N THR A 221 -13.88 14.97 14.51
CA THR A 221 -14.71 14.33 15.54
C THR A 221 -14.31 14.77 16.94
N GLY A 222 -13.01 14.82 17.25
CA GLY A 222 -12.49 15.32 18.52
C GLY A 222 -12.86 16.78 18.79
N ILE A 223 -12.79 17.64 17.78
CA ILE A 223 -13.24 19.05 17.87
C ILE A 223 -14.74 19.12 18.19
N LEU A 224 -15.57 18.26 17.60
CA LEU A 224 -17.00 18.19 17.91
C LEU A 224 -17.24 17.76 19.36
N TYR A 225 -16.56 16.73 19.86
CA TYR A 225 -16.64 16.32 21.26
C TYR A 225 -16.20 17.43 22.23
N ILE A 226 -15.12 18.15 21.92
CA ILE A 226 -14.65 19.27 22.76
C ILE A 226 -15.66 20.43 22.74
N THR A 227 -16.26 20.70 21.60
CA THR A 227 -17.27 21.76 21.44
C THR A 227 -18.54 21.40 22.19
N TYR A 228 -18.99 20.15 22.10
CA TYR A 228 -20.10 19.59 22.87
C TYR A 228 -19.89 19.80 24.37
N LEU A 229 -18.73 19.41 24.89
CA LEU A 229 -18.39 19.54 26.32
C LEU A 229 -18.30 21.01 26.78
N LYS A 230 -17.97 21.94 25.89
CA LYS A 230 -17.88 23.39 26.21
C LYS A 230 -19.23 24.11 26.15
N ALA A 231 -20.23 23.56 25.47
CA ALA A 231 -21.53 24.21 25.32
C ALA A 231 -22.20 24.39 26.70
N ASN A 232 -22.68 25.58 27.03
CA ASN A 232 -23.28 25.86 28.34
C ASN A 232 -24.77 25.52 28.37
N THR A 233 -25.10 24.27 28.06
CA THR A 233 -26.48 23.76 27.93
C THR A 233 -26.81 22.88 29.13
N SER A 234 -27.98 23.07 29.76
CA SER A 234 -28.44 22.20 30.84
C SER A 234 -28.66 20.78 30.29
N ARG A 235 -27.80 19.85 30.69
CA ARG A 235 -27.87 18.43 30.32
C ARG A 235 -27.50 17.54 31.49
N ALA A 236 -27.87 16.27 31.40
CA ALA A 236 -27.53 15.32 32.44
C ALA A 236 -26.03 15.06 32.47
N TRP A 237 -25.45 14.99 33.68
CA TRP A 237 -24.01 14.80 33.90
C TRP A 237 -23.45 13.54 33.22
N TRP A 238 -24.26 12.50 33.06
CA TRP A 238 -23.84 11.24 32.45
C TRP A 238 -23.58 11.38 30.94
N ASN A 239 -24.18 12.37 30.26
CA ASN A 239 -23.86 12.65 28.86
C ASN A 239 -22.42 13.17 28.72
N ASP A 240 -22.01 14.10 29.58
CA ASP A 240 -20.63 14.61 29.60
C ASP A 240 -19.66 13.48 29.98
N ALA A 241 -20.04 12.61 30.91
CA ALA A 241 -19.24 11.43 31.28
C ALA A 241 -19.03 10.46 30.09
N ILE A 242 -20.08 10.18 29.31
CA ILE A 242 -19.97 9.36 28.09
C ILE A 242 -19.07 10.03 27.05
N ALA A 243 -19.26 11.34 26.81
CA ALA A 243 -18.45 12.09 25.87
C ALA A 243 -16.96 12.09 26.26
N ILE A 244 -16.64 12.27 27.55
CA ILE A 244 -15.26 12.17 28.07
C ILE A 244 -14.71 10.75 27.90
N LEU A 245 -15.50 9.73 28.23
CA LEU A 245 -15.10 8.32 28.11
C LEU A 245 -14.75 7.94 26.66
N LEU A 246 -15.43 8.52 25.67
CA LEU A 246 -15.13 8.32 24.25
C LEU A 246 -13.97 9.18 23.76
N LEU A 247 -13.85 10.41 24.27
CA LEU A 247 -12.81 11.36 23.89
C LEU A 247 -11.41 10.90 24.32
N ILE A 248 -11.26 10.22 25.45
CA ILE A 248 -9.97 9.68 25.92
C ILE A 248 -9.34 8.71 24.90
N PRO A 249 -9.98 7.58 24.52
CA PRO A 249 -9.44 6.68 23.51
C PRO A 249 -9.31 7.33 22.12
N LEU A 250 -10.23 8.23 21.76
CA LEU A 250 -10.13 9.01 20.51
C LEU A 250 -8.85 9.86 20.49
N SER A 251 -8.51 10.50 21.61
CA SER A 251 -7.30 11.34 21.73
C SER A 251 -6.02 10.51 21.59
N ILE A 252 -5.98 9.32 22.19
CA ILE A 252 -4.87 8.38 22.03
C ILE A 252 -4.74 7.96 20.56
N PHE A 253 -5.85 7.66 19.91
CA PHE A 253 -5.87 7.26 18.50
C PHE A 253 -5.44 8.40 17.57
N ILE A 254 -5.87 9.64 17.82
CA ILE A 254 -5.41 10.83 17.08
C ILE A 254 -3.90 10.96 17.17
N VAL A 255 -3.31 10.86 18.37
CA VAL A 255 -1.85 10.94 18.54
C VAL A 255 -1.15 9.84 17.75
N PHE A 256 -1.64 8.60 17.84
CA PHE A 256 -1.09 7.47 17.09
C PHE A 256 -1.17 7.68 15.57
N LEU A 257 -2.33 8.10 15.05
CA LEU A 257 -2.54 8.32 13.62
C LEU A 257 -1.69 9.47 13.08
N LEU A 258 -1.57 10.57 13.82
CA LEU A 258 -0.72 11.69 13.41
C LEU A 258 0.76 11.28 13.35
N LEU A 259 1.25 10.55 14.36
CA LEU A 259 2.62 10.01 14.32
C LEU A 259 2.82 9.07 13.13
N LEU A 260 1.84 8.21 12.84
CA LEU A 260 1.88 7.31 11.69
C LEU A 260 1.86 8.09 10.36
N LEU A 261 1.03 9.12 10.24
CA LEU A 261 0.94 9.99 9.07
C LEU A 261 2.26 10.71 8.81
N PHE A 262 2.85 11.33 9.84
CA PHE A 262 4.14 12.00 9.71
C PHE A 262 5.27 11.02 9.36
N PHE A 263 5.27 9.84 9.99
CA PHE A 263 6.24 8.80 9.69
C PHE A 263 6.18 8.33 8.24
N HIS A 264 4.99 7.96 7.74
CA HIS A 264 4.85 7.55 6.35
C HIS A 264 5.09 8.69 5.37
N SER A 265 4.74 9.93 5.73
CA SER A 265 5.10 11.11 4.92
C SER A 265 6.61 11.24 4.79
N TYR A 266 7.38 11.10 5.88
CA TYR A 266 8.84 11.10 5.83
C TYR A 266 9.39 9.99 4.92
N LEU A 267 8.85 8.77 5.03
CA LEU A 267 9.25 7.64 4.19
C LEU A 267 9.02 7.91 2.70
N ILE A 268 7.86 8.49 2.33
CA ILE A 268 7.53 8.85 0.95
C ILE A 268 8.47 9.93 0.43
N LEU A 269 8.67 11.00 1.22
CA LEU A 269 9.55 12.12 0.86
C LEU A 269 11.00 11.67 0.64
N THR A 270 11.43 10.58 1.28
CA THR A 270 12.77 10.00 1.16
C THR A 270 12.84 8.74 0.29
N ASN A 271 11.73 8.33 -0.32
CA ASN A 271 11.56 7.10 -1.12
C ASN A 271 12.12 5.85 -0.41
N GLN A 272 11.67 5.63 0.82
CA GLN A 272 11.99 4.45 1.61
C GLN A 272 10.71 3.75 2.04
N THR A 273 10.83 2.46 2.32
CA THR A 273 9.80 1.71 3.06
C THR A 273 10.12 1.63 4.53
N THR A 274 9.09 1.36 5.34
CA THR A 274 9.22 0.96 6.75
C THR A 274 10.18 -0.22 6.89
N TYR A 275 10.08 -1.22 6.01
CA TYR A 275 10.97 -2.37 6.01
C TYR A 275 12.44 -1.97 5.77
N GLU A 276 12.70 -1.12 4.77
CA GLU A 276 14.04 -0.65 4.45
C GLU A 276 14.66 0.15 5.59
N LEU A 277 13.88 1.03 6.22
CA LEU A 277 14.33 1.81 7.36
C LEU A 277 14.64 0.91 8.58
N VAL A 278 13.68 0.08 8.99
CA VAL A 278 13.79 -0.74 10.21
C VAL A 278 14.80 -1.88 10.07
N ARG A 279 14.93 -2.46 8.87
CA ARG A 279 15.77 -3.65 8.61
C ARG A 279 17.00 -3.33 7.78
N ARG A 280 17.35 -2.04 7.64
CA ARG A 280 18.48 -1.52 6.83
C ARG A 280 19.74 -2.38 6.90
N ARG A 281 20.24 -2.68 8.11
CA ARG A 281 21.48 -3.45 8.33
C ARG A 281 21.42 -4.90 7.82
N ARG A 282 20.22 -5.48 7.74
CA ARG A 282 20.00 -6.87 7.28
C ARG A 282 19.84 -6.95 5.76
N ILE A 283 19.47 -5.86 5.11
CA ILE A 283 19.23 -5.79 3.67
C ILE A 283 20.59 -5.65 2.94
N PRO A 284 21.00 -6.61 2.09
CA PRO A 284 22.34 -6.61 1.49
C PRO A 284 22.68 -5.33 0.74
N TYR A 285 21.78 -4.81 -0.09
CA TYR A 285 22.02 -3.61 -0.90
C TYR A 285 21.98 -2.29 -0.11
N LEU A 286 21.52 -2.31 1.15
CA LEU A 286 21.56 -1.14 2.04
C LEU A 286 22.70 -1.21 3.06
N ARG A 287 23.35 -2.37 3.17
CA ARG A 287 24.43 -2.59 4.13
C ARG A 287 25.65 -1.76 3.72
N GLY A 288 26.13 -0.92 4.63
CA GLY A 288 27.27 -0.05 4.39
C GLY A 288 26.94 1.31 3.79
N ILE A 289 25.68 1.55 3.37
CA ILE A 289 25.25 2.89 2.92
C ILE A 289 25.00 3.79 4.15
N PRO A 290 25.65 4.97 4.25
CA PRO A 290 25.46 5.90 5.37
C PRO A 290 24.00 6.27 5.59
N GLU A 291 23.57 6.44 6.85
CA GLU A 291 22.15 6.62 7.21
C GLU A 291 21.48 7.81 6.52
N ARG A 292 22.24 8.89 6.28
CA ARG A 292 21.78 10.12 5.61
C ARG A 292 21.68 10.02 4.09
N VAL A 293 22.12 8.91 3.50
CA VAL A 293 22.00 8.66 2.06
C VAL A 293 20.72 7.86 1.81
N TYR A 294 19.91 8.36 0.88
CA TYR A 294 18.62 7.81 0.48
C TYR A 294 18.74 7.24 -0.96
N PRO A 295 19.04 5.93 -1.12
CA PRO A 295 19.43 5.36 -2.42
C PRO A 295 18.41 5.59 -3.54
N PHE A 296 17.13 5.39 -3.25
CA PHE A 296 16.05 5.49 -4.23
C PHE A 296 15.41 6.88 -4.30
N SER A 297 15.83 7.84 -3.48
CA SER A 297 15.26 9.18 -3.51
C SER A 297 15.67 9.91 -4.78
N LYS A 298 14.69 10.42 -5.54
CA LYS A 298 14.87 11.23 -6.75
C LYS A 298 14.60 12.72 -6.52
N GLY A 299 14.49 13.12 -5.25
CA GLY A 299 14.02 14.44 -4.85
C GLY A 299 12.57 14.42 -4.35
N VAL A 300 12.22 15.35 -3.47
CA VAL A 300 10.89 15.43 -2.83
C VAL A 300 9.73 15.46 -3.84
N CYS A 301 9.79 16.33 -4.83
CA CYS A 301 8.75 16.52 -5.84
C CYS A 301 8.60 15.26 -6.71
N HIS A 302 9.73 14.70 -7.15
CA HIS A 302 9.71 13.50 -7.99
C HIS A 302 9.23 12.27 -7.20
N ASN A 303 9.65 12.12 -5.94
CA ASN A 303 9.18 11.05 -5.07
C ASN A 303 7.66 11.13 -4.86
N LEU A 304 7.12 12.33 -4.62
CA LEU A 304 5.67 12.54 -4.49
C LEU A 304 4.91 12.26 -5.79
N TYR A 305 5.46 12.68 -6.93
CA TYR A 305 4.88 12.39 -8.24
C TYR A 305 4.86 10.88 -8.52
N ASP A 306 5.98 10.19 -8.32
CA ASP A 306 6.07 8.74 -8.51
C ASP A 306 5.09 8.00 -7.57
N PHE A 307 4.97 8.45 -6.32
CA PHE A 307 4.10 7.84 -5.33
C PHE A 307 2.60 8.03 -5.63
N CYS A 308 2.19 9.25 -6.00
CA CYS A 308 0.77 9.57 -6.23
C CYS A 308 0.31 9.30 -7.67
N CYS A 309 1.18 9.58 -8.65
CA CYS A 309 0.85 9.69 -10.06
C CYS A 309 1.62 8.72 -10.97
N GLY A 310 2.63 8.00 -10.47
CA GLY A 310 3.44 7.02 -11.23
C GLY A 310 2.67 5.76 -11.70
N GLY A 311 1.34 5.82 -11.69
CA GLY A 311 0.41 4.70 -11.87
C GLY A 311 0.30 4.11 -13.27
N SER A 312 1.19 4.42 -14.21
CA SER A 312 1.13 3.84 -15.56
C SER A 312 1.47 2.34 -15.59
N ASN A 313 2.19 1.81 -14.60
CA ASN A 313 2.37 0.37 -14.42
C ASN A 313 2.75 -0.01 -12.98
N ILE A 314 1.86 -0.67 -12.23
CA ILE A 314 2.13 -1.22 -10.89
C ILE A 314 3.33 -2.20 -10.90
N TYR A 315 3.68 -2.74 -12.07
CA TYR A 315 4.81 -3.65 -12.28
C TYR A 315 6.03 -2.96 -12.88
N SER A 316 6.13 -1.63 -12.77
CA SER A 316 7.38 -0.92 -13.05
C SER A 316 8.41 -1.25 -11.96
N LEU A 317 9.47 -1.98 -12.32
CA LEU A 317 10.50 -2.41 -11.39
C LEU A 317 11.71 -1.47 -11.51
N GLU A 318 12.26 -1.07 -10.37
CA GLU A 318 13.41 -0.17 -10.30
C GLU A 318 14.69 -0.96 -9.99
N PRO A 319 15.76 -0.81 -10.79
CA PRO A 319 17.05 -1.44 -10.51
C PRO A 319 17.71 -0.85 -9.26
N LEU A 320 18.67 -1.58 -8.69
CA LEU A 320 19.48 -1.03 -7.61
C LEU A 320 20.35 0.13 -8.13
N PRO A 321 20.47 1.24 -7.38
CA PRO A 321 21.38 2.32 -7.73
C PRO A 321 22.81 1.81 -7.85
N SER A 322 23.52 2.28 -8.87
CA SER A 322 24.93 2.01 -9.10
C SER A 322 25.80 2.60 -7.98
N ALA A 323 27.03 2.08 -7.84
CA ALA A 323 27.99 2.60 -6.87
C ALA A 323 28.29 4.10 -7.11
N GLN A 324 28.35 4.52 -8.37
CA GLN A 324 28.55 5.93 -8.75
C GLN A 324 27.37 6.81 -8.31
N GLU A 325 26.13 6.39 -8.55
CA GLU A 325 24.94 7.14 -8.09
C GLU A 325 24.88 7.27 -6.57
N LEU A 326 25.28 6.21 -5.85
CA LEU A 326 25.35 6.24 -4.39
C LEU A 326 26.44 7.20 -3.89
N GLU A 327 27.60 7.19 -4.55
CA GLU A 327 28.70 8.12 -4.24
C GLU A 327 28.27 9.57 -4.51
N GLU A 328 27.62 9.84 -5.64
CA GLU A 328 27.06 11.15 -5.97
C GLU A 328 26.02 11.61 -4.94
N LYS A 329 25.16 10.71 -4.45
CA LYS A 329 24.17 11.02 -3.39
C LYS A 329 24.81 11.21 -2.02
N SER A 330 26.00 10.69 -1.79
CA SER A 330 26.75 10.87 -0.54
C SER A 330 27.50 12.21 -0.49
N ARG A 331 27.69 12.87 -1.64
CA ARG A 331 28.41 14.14 -1.71
C ARG A 331 27.64 15.27 -1.01
N PRO A 332 28.33 16.20 -0.31
CA PRO A 332 27.69 17.36 0.30
C PRO A 332 26.95 18.21 -0.74
N TYR A 333 25.84 18.81 -0.33
CA TYR A 333 25.12 19.78 -1.17
C TYR A 333 25.93 21.07 -1.33
N THR A 334 25.94 21.60 -2.54
CA THR A 334 26.50 22.89 -2.90
C THR A 334 25.39 23.93 -3.12
N CYS A 335 25.72 25.22 -3.11
CA CYS A 335 24.76 26.28 -3.43
C CYS A 335 24.13 26.10 -4.83
N LEU A 336 24.87 25.52 -5.78
CA LEU A 336 24.36 25.22 -7.11
C LEU A 336 23.31 24.10 -7.11
N ASP A 337 23.44 23.11 -6.22
CA ASP A 337 22.47 22.01 -6.09
C ASP A 337 21.10 22.53 -5.60
N VAL A 338 21.09 23.57 -4.77
CA VAL A 338 19.87 24.25 -4.32
C VAL A 338 19.22 25.02 -5.47
N LEU A 339 20.01 25.74 -6.26
CA LEU A 339 19.53 26.51 -7.42
C LEU A 339 19.02 25.61 -8.56
N THR A 340 19.60 24.43 -8.72
CA THR A 340 19.22 23.46 -9.77
C THR A 340 18.15 22.47 -9.31
N CYS A 341 17.58 22.66 -8.12
CA CYS A 341 16.56 21.77 -7.54
C CYS A 341 17.01 20.31 -7.45
N ARG A 342 18.31 20.01 -7.35
CA ARG A 342 18.79 18.64 -7.13
C ARG A 342 18.31 18.07 -5.78
N CYS A 343 17.91 18.94 -4.86
CA CYS A 343 17.28 18.59 -3.59
C CYS A 343 15.78 18.23 -3.72
N CYS A 344 15.14 18.54 -4.86
CA CYS A 344 13.70 18.51 -5.07
C CYS A 344 13.29 17.48 -6.11
#